data_AF-A0A2K0UHM9-F1
#
_entry.id   AF-A0A2K0UHM9-F1
#
_cell.length_a   1.000
_cell.length_b   1.000
_cell.length_c   1.000
_cell.angle_alpha   90.00
_cell.angle_beta   90.00
_cell.angle_gamma   90.00
#
_symmetry.space_group_name_H-M   'P 1'
#
loop_
_entity.id
_entity.type
_entity.pdbx_description
1 polymer ?
#
loop_
_entity_poly.entity_id
_entity_poly.type
_entity_poly.pdbx_seq_one_letter_code
_entity_poly.pdbx_strand_id
1 'polypeptide(L)'
;MYKVGCIRSVNADIAAEQCSISCASIAKALMLCSDEALCKNEAASFQHYEGMRQMIRLKGGLPNLGVEGFLGKAFKGCNVYRYFGKPHLEFAR
;
A
#
# COMPACT_ATOMS: atom_id res chain seq x y z
N MET A 1 -4.16 -7.18 17.59
CA MET A 1 -3.15 -6.28 16.95
C MET A 1 -3.60 -5.93 15.55
N TYR A 2 -3.68 -4.64 15.21
CA TYR A 2 -4.30 -4.20 13.95
C TYR A 2 -3.57 -4.71 12.69
N LYS A 3 -2.21 -4.77 12.69
CA LYS A 3 -1.40 -5.32 11.58
C LYS A 3 -1.83 -6.72 11.16
N VAL A 4 -1.98 -7.63 12.13
CA VAL A 4 -2.43 -9.00 11.86
C VAL A 4 -3.83 -9.01 11.26
N GLY A 5 -4.71 -8.10 11.70
CA GLY A 5 -6.04 -7.91 11.09
C GLY A 5 -5.96 -7.42 9.63
N CYS A 6 -5.08 -6.45 9.35
CA CYS A 6 -4.84 -5.96 7.99
C CYS A 6 -4.34 -7.08 7.07
N ILE A 7 -3.33 -7.84 7.50
CA ILE A 7 -2.74 -8.95 6.73
C ILE A 7 -3.79 -10.03 6.48
N ARG A 8 -4.51 -10.48 7.51
CA ARG A 8 -5.54 -11.52 7.36
C ARG A 8 -6.65 -11.09 6.41
N SER A 9 -7.08 -9.83 6.48
CA SER A 9 -8.11 -9.33 5.58
C SER A 9 -7.61 -9.20 4.14
N VAL A 10 -6.39 -8.72 3.91
CA VAL A 10 -5.81 -8.68 2.55
C VAL A 10 -5.68 -10.09 1.98
N ASN A 11 -5.23 -11.07 2.79
CA ASN A 11 -5.14 -12.46 2.38
C ASN A 11 -6.50 -13.07 2.05
N ALA A 12 -7.55 -12.72 2.79
CA ALA A 12 -8.92 -13.17 2.50
C ALA A 12 -9.43 -12.59 1.17
N ASP A 13 -9.19 -11.30 0.91
CA ASP A 13 -9.55 -10.65 -0.35
C ASP A 13 -8.85 -11.33 -1.55
N ILE A 14 -7.57 -11.69 -1.39
CA ILE A 14 -6.78 -12.41 -2.40
C ILE A 14 -7.33 -13.83 -2.60
N ALA A 15 -7.58 -14.57 -1.52
CA ALA A 15 -8.04 -15.96 -1.57
C ALA A 15 -9.45 -16.09 -2.16
N ALA A 16 -10.29 -15.06 -2.04
CA ALA A 16 -11.62 -15.03 -2.61
C ALA A 16 -11.64 -14.71 -4.12
N GLU A 17 -10.47 -14.49 -4.75
CA GLU A 17 -10.33 -14.00 -6.13
C GLU A 17 -11.25 -12.80 -6.43
N GLN A 18 -11.56 -12.01 -5.40
CA GLN A 18 -12.48 -10.89 -5.53
C GLN A 18 -11.80 -9.83 -6.39
N CYS A 19 -12.18 -9.81 -7.66
CA CYS A 19 -11.58 -9.01 -8.73
C CYS A 19 -11.74 -7.48 -8.52
N SER A 20 -12.39 -7.05 -7.44
CA SER A 20 -12.58 -5.64 -7.11
C SER A 20 -11.63 -5.20 -5.99
N ILE A 21 -10.57 -4.49 -6.34
CA ILE A 21 -9.68 -3.85 -5.36
C ILE A 21 -10.46 -2.78 -4.58
N SER A 22 -10.68 -3.03 -3.29
CA SER A 22 -11.44 -2.13 -2.42
C SER A 22 -10.58 -0.94 -1.97
N CYS A 23 -11.22 0.18 -1.61
CA CYS A 23 -10.50 1.30 -0.97
C CYS A 23 -9.91 0.89 0.39
N ALA A 24 -10.54 -0.07 1.07
CA ALA A 24 -10.07 -0.59 2.34
C ALA A 24 -8.75 -1.38 2.17
N SER A 25 -8.60 -2.17 1.11
CA SER A 25 -7.36 -2.93 0.84
C SER A 25 -6.19 -1.99 0.53
N ILE A 26 -6.45 -0.90 -0.22
CA ILE A 26 -5.47 0.18 -0.46
C ILE A 26 -5.10 0.90 0.84
N ALA A 27 -6.08 1.24 1.68
CA ALA A 27 -5.83 1.89 2.97
C ALA A 27 -5.01 1.00 3.92
N LYS A 28 -5.27 -0.31 3.96
CA LYS A 28 -4.48 -1.27 4.76
C LYS A 28 -3.02 -1.30 4.30
N ALA A 29 -2.78 -1.36 2.99
CA ALA A 29 -1.41 -1.35 2.46
C ALA A 29 -0.69 -0.02 2.75
N LEU A 30 -1.39 1.11 2.68
CA LEU A 30 -0.85 2.42 3.10
C LEU A 30 -0.41 2.41 4.57
N MET A 31 -1.27 1.90 5.46
CA MET A 31 -0.97 1.82 6.90
C MET A 31 0.24 0.92 7.16
N LEU A 32 0.30 -0.25 6.51
CA LEU A 32 1.45 -1.17 6.63
C LEU A 32 2.74 -0.52 6.12
N CYS A 33 2.69 0.14 4.96
CA CYS A 33 3.82 0.88 4.41
C CYS A 33 4.35 1.94 5.38
N SER A 34 3.44 2.71 5.99
CA SER A 34 3.78 3.77 6.95
C SER A 34 4.37 3.21 8.24
N ASP A 35 3.82 2.12 8.76
CA ASP A 35 4.30 1.51 10.00
C ASP A 35 5.68 0.87 9.80
N GLU A 36 5.92 0.15 8.70
CA GLU A 36 7.25 -0.38 8.38
C GLU A 36 8.29 0.75 8.20
N ALA A 37 7.89 1.89 7.62
CA ALA A 37 8.75 3.07 7.53
C ALA A 37 9.12 3.62 8.93
N LEU A 38 8.14 3.72 9.84
CA LEU A 38 8.36 4.16 11.22
C LEU A 38 9.26 3.19 12.00
N CYS A 39 9.15 1.88 11.72
CA CYS A 39 10.02 0.85 12.26
C CYS A 39 11.40 0.76 11.58
N LYS A 40 11.70 1.66 10.62
CA LYS A 40 12.93 1.66 9.82
C LYS A 40 13.15 0.36 9.02
N ASN A 41 12.07 -0.35 8.70
CA ASN A 41 12.08 -1.52 7.84
C ASN A 41 11.81 -1.10 6.39
N GLU A 42 12.83 -0.54 5.76
CA GLU A 42 12.75 0.07 4.43
C GLU A 42 12.29 -0.92 3.36
N ALA A 43 12.84 -2.14 3.34
CA ALA A 43 12.50 -3.16 2.35
C ALA A 43 11.01 -3.51 2.39
N ALA A 44 10.45 -3.74 3.59
CA ALA A 44 9.03 -4.04 3.74
C ALA A 44 8.16 -2.83 3.39
N SER A 45 8.57 -1.61 3.77
CA SER A 45 7.87 -0.39 3.41
C SER A 45 7.77 -0.22 1.89
N PHE A 46 8.86 -0.48 1.15
CA PHE A 46 8.87 -0.47 -0.32
C PHE A 46 7.93 -1.51 -0.93
N GLN A 47 7.95 -2.75 -0.45
CA GLN A 47 7.07 -3.81 -0.95
C GLN A 47 5.60 -3.44 -0.77
N HIS A 48 5.23 -2.89 0.40
CA HIS A 48 3.86 -2.43 0.64
C HIS A 48 3.48 -1.24 -0.25
N TYR A 49 4.41 -0.31 -0.50
CA TYR A 49 4.16 0.82 -1.38
C TYR A 49 3.97 0.40 -2.84
N GLU A 50 4.81 -0.49 -3.36
CA GLU A 50 4.66 -0.98 -4.74
C GLU A 50 3.38 -1.80 -4.90
N GLY A 51 3.04 -2.67 -3.93
CA GLY A 51 1.76 -3.37 -3.91
C GLY A 51 0.57 -2.41 -3.89
N MET A 52 0.61 -1.38 -3.05
CA MET A 52 -0.40 -0.32 -3.00
C MET A 52 -0.51 0.43 -4.35
N ARG A 53 0.61 0.81 -4.95
CA ARG A 53 0.65 1.52 -6.23
C ARG A 53 0.06 0.67 -7.36
N GLN A 54 0.35 -0.63 -7.39
CA GLN A 54 -0.28 -1.55 -8.34
C GLN A 54 -1.79 -1.65 -8.11
N MET A 55 -2.23 -1.78 -6.86
CA MET A 55 -3.66 -1.81 -6.52
C MET A 55 -4.39 -0.54 -6.99
N ILE A 56 -3.81 0.63 -6.79
CA ILE A 56 -4.35 1.92 -7.28
C ILE A 56 -4.46 1.91 -8.81
N ARG A 57 -3.42 1.44 -9.50
CA ARG A 57 -3.41 1.38 -10.97
C ARG A 57 -4.51 0.46 -11.50
N LEU A 58 -4.63 -0.75 -10.94
CA LEU A 58 -5.64 -1.73 -11.35
C LEU A 58 -7.07 -1.26 -11.05
N LYS A 59 -7.28 -0.41 -10.04
CA LYS A 59 -8.58 0.20 -9.73
C LYS A 59 -8.99 1.33 -10.71
N GLY A 60 -8.12 1.73 -11.64
CA GLY A 60 -8.40 2.84 -12.56
C GLY A 60 -7.76 4.17 -12.14
N GLY A 61 -6.79 4.15 -11.23
CA GLY A 61 -6.00 5.31 -10.83
C GLY A 61 -6.55 6.08 -9.63
N LEU A 62 -6.03 7.30 -9.44
CA LEU A 62 -6.19 8.11 -8.24
C LEU A 62 -7.45 8.97 -8.07
N PRO A 63 -8.26 9.35 -9.09
CA PRO A 63 -9.00 10.60 -9.02
C PRO A 63 -10.09 10.69 -7.94
N ASN A 64 -10.60 9.57 -7.40
CA ASN A 64 -11.59 9.56 -6.30
C ASN A 64 -11.39 8.39 -5.32
N LEU A 65 -10.15 8.10 -4.94
CA LEU A 65 -9.86 6.99 -4.03
C LEU A 65 -10.23 7.32 -2.57
N GLY A 66 -11.26 6.63 -2.05
CA GLY A 66 -11.69 6.70 -0.65
C GLY A 66 -12.59 7.90 -0.30
N VAL A 67 -12.72 8.19 0.99
CA VAL A 67 -13.53 9.28 1.58
C VAL A 67 -13.13 10.63 0.98
N GLU A 68 -13.81 11.06 -0.08
CA GLU A 68 -13.54 12.31 -0.83
C GLU A 68 -12.09 12.48 -1.29
N GLY A 69 -11.43 11.39 -1.69
CA GLY A 69 -10.05 11.42 -2.17
C GLY A 69 -8.98 11.51 -1.08
N PHE A 70 -9.36 11.33 0.20
CA PHE A 70 -8.41 11.27 1.33
C PHE A 70 -7.26 10.29 1.08
N LEU A 71 -7.56 9.07 0.61
CA LEU A 71 -6.52 8.06 0.36
C LEU A 71 -5.57 8.51 -0.75
N GLY A 72 -6.06 9.23 -1.75
CA GLY A 72 -5.21 9.79 -2.79
C GLY A 72 -4.24 10.84 -2.27
N LYS A 73 -4.68 11.70 -1.33
CA LYS A 73 -3.78 12.65 -0.65
C LYS A 73 -2.77 11.93 0.24
N ALA A 74 -3.22 10.93 1.01
CA ALA A 74 -2.37 10.17 1.91
C ALA A 74 -1.29 9.36 1.16
N PHE A 75 -1.65 8.74 0.02
CA PHE A 75 -0.69 8.08 -0.86
C PHE A 75 0.41 9.02 -1.35
N LYS A 76 0.04 10.23 -1.82
CA LYS A 76 1.02 11.24 -2.26
C LYS A 76 1.95 11.66 -1.12
N GLY A 77 1.45 11.74 0.11
CA GLY A 77 2.24 12.01 1.31
C GLY A 77 3.16 10.85 1.71
N CYS A 78 2.75 9.62 1.43
CA CYS A 78 3.49 8.38 1.73
C CYS A 78 4.51 8.00 0.62
N ASN A 79 4.95 8.95 -0.20
CA ASN A 79 5.92 8.67 -1.24
C ASN A 79 7.27 8.23 -0.64
N VAL A 80 7.46 6.91 -0.53
CA VAL A 80 8.60 6.26 0.13
C VAL A 80 9.91 6.66 -0.54
N TYR A 81 9.89 6.91 -1.85
CA TYR A 81 11.04 7.43 -2.59
C TYR A 81 11.54 8.79 -2.11
N ARG A 82 10.67 9.61 -1.51
CA ARG A 82 11.04 10.90 -0.94
C ARG A 82 11.77 10.76 0.40
N TYR A 83 11.48 9.70 1.15
CA TYR A 83 12.04 9.48 2.49
C TYR A 83 13.28 8.59 2.47
N PHE A 84 13.29 7.58 1.62
CA PHE A 84 14.36 6.57 1.57
C PHE A 84 15.20 6.63 0.28
N GLY A 85 14.82 7.47 -0.70
CA GLY A 85 15.44 7.47 -2.02
C GLY A 85 14.88 6.38 -2.93
N LYS A 86 15.37 6.26 -4.17
CA LYS A 86 15.02 5.08 -5.00
C LYS A 86 15.81 3.88 -4.46
N PRO A 87 15.17 2.72 -4.27
CA PRO A 87 15.90 1.53 -3.89
C PRO A 87 16.92 1.25 -4.99
N HIS A 88 18.17 0.97 -4.61
CA HIS A 88 19.09 0.32 -5.53
C HIS A 88 18.39 -0.96 -6.01
N LEU A 89 18.43 -1.22 -7.32
CA LEU A 89 17.71 -2.27 -8.05
C LEU A 89 18.08 -3.72 -7.63
N GLU A 90 18.52 -3.95 -6.41
CA GLU A 90 18.95 -5.25 -5.90
C GLU A 90 17.79 -6.13 -5.41
N PHE A 91 16.59 -5.56 -5.22
CA PHE A 91 15.41 -6.32 -4.75
C PHE A 91 14.47 -6.79 -5.86
N ALA A 92 14.93 -6.74 -7.12
CA ALA A 92 14.24 -7.35 -8.27
C ALA A 92 14.95 -8.65 -8.67
N ARG A 93 14.87 -9.68 -7.81
CA ARG A 93 15.12 -11.07 -8.18
C ARG A 93 14.07 -11.97 -7.54
#